data_AF-G5K1Y4-F1
#
_entry.id   AF-G5K1Y4-F1
#
_cell.length_a   1.000
_cell.length_b   1.000
_cell.length_c   1.000
_cell.angle_alpha   90.00
_cell.angle_beta   90.00
_cell.angle_gamma   90.00
#
_symmetry.space_group_name_H-M   'P 1'
#
loop_
_entity.id
_entity.type
_entity.pdbx_description
1 polymer ?
#
loop_
_entity_poly.entity_id
_entity_poly.type
_entity_poly.pdbx_seq_one_letter_code
_entity_poly.pdbx_strand_id
1 'polypeptide(L)' 'MINGLGATPLMEQYVFANDVANLLAEKGVKVSFKKIGDYMTSIDMAGLSLTLIKLEDEMWVEALQSAVTIPAW' A
#
# COMPACT_ATOMS: atom_id res chain seq x y z
N MET A 1 0.12 -1.59 -2.18
CA MET A 1 -0.66 -1.04 -1.05
C MET A 1 -0.38 -1.89 0.17
N ILE A 2 -0.14 -1.25 1.31
CA ILE A 2 -0.03 -1.90 2.61
C ILE A 2 -1.23 -1.46 3.41
N ASN A 3 -2.02 -2.42 3.86
CA ASN A 3 -3.29 -2.18 4.52
C ASN A 3 -3.27 -2.77 5.93
N GLY A 4 -3.46 -1.94 6.95
CA GLY A 4 -3.68 -2.43 8.31
C GLY A 4 -5.07 -3.07 8.45
N LEU A 5 -5.16 -4.12 9.25
CA LEU A 5 -6.41 -4.85 9.51
C LEU A 5 -7.17 -4.35 10.74
N GLY A 6 -6.74 -3.24 11.35
CA GLY A 6 -7.47 -2.58 12.45
C GLY A 6 -6.55 -2.19 13.60
N ALA A 7 -5.97 -3.18 14.30
CA ALA A 7 -5.19 -2.90 15.51
C ALA A 7 -3.68 -2.72 15.27
N THR A 8 -3.20 -2.83 14.02
CA THR A 8 -1.77 -2.66 13.68
C THR A 8 -1.39 -1.19 13.63
N PRO A 9 -0.49 -0.69 14.51
CA PRO A 9 -0.07 0.70 14.50
C PRO A 9 0.51 1.14 13.17
N LEU A 10 0.26 2.40 12.79
CA LEU A 10 0.80 2.97 11.56
C LEU A 10 2.33 2.85 11.49
N MET A 11 3.03 2.97 12.63
CA MET A 11 4.48 2.77 12.71
C MET A 11 4.91 1.39 12.18
N GLU A 12 4.23 0.32 12.61
CA GLU A 12 4.55 -1.05 12.19
C GLU A 12 4.25 -1.25 10.70
N GLN A 13 3.20 -0.63 10.18
CA GLN A 13 2.90 -0.64 8.75
C GLN A 13 4.01 0.02 7.92
N TYR A 14 4.61 1.11 8.41
CA TYR A 14 5.75 1.76 7.75
C TYR A 14 7.06 0.97 7.86
N VAL A 15 7.31 0.29 8.99
CA VAL A 15 8.44 -0.63 9.12
C VAL A 15 8.30 -1.77 8.10
N PHE A 16 7.12 -2.38 8.02
CA PHE A 16 6.82 -3.39 7.01
C PHE A 16 6.97 -2.85 5.58
N ALA A 17 6.57 -1.60 5.33
CA ALA A 17 6.74 -0.95 4.03
C ALA A 17 8.21 -0.79 3.61
N ASN A 18 9.09 -0.49 4.56
CA ASN A 18 10.53 -0.41 4.32
C ASN A 18 11.09 -1.78 3.90
N ASP A 19 10.72 -2.84 4.63
CA ASP A 19 11.19 -4.19 4.34
C ASP A 19 10.71 -4.68 2.96
N VAL A 20 9.44 -4.44 2.63
CA VAL A 20 8.89 -4.73 1.29
C VAL A 20 9.62 -3.93 0.21
N ALA A 21 9.92 -2.65 0.45
CA ALA A 21 10.65 -1.84 -0.53
C ALA A 21 12.04 -2.39 -0.82
N ASN A 22 12.77 -2.83 0.21
CA ASN A 22 14.09 -3.46 0.06
C ASN A 22 13.99 -4.77 -0.75
N LEU A 23 13.04 -5.65 -0.39
CA LEU A 23 12.84 -6.92 -1.09
C LEU A 23 12.43 -6.76 -2.56
N LEU A 24 11.63 -5.73 -2.89
CA LEU A 24 11.26 -5.41 -4.26
C LEU A 24 12.44 -4.82 -5.05
N ALA A 25 13.26 -3.98 -4.41
CA ALA A 25 14.45 -3.41 -5.03
C ALA A 25 15.49 -4.49 -5.38
N GLU A 26 15.73 -5.46 -4.49
CA GLU A 26 16.59 -6.62 -4.75
C GLU A 26 16.12 -7.45 -5.95
N LYS A 27 14.80 -7.49 -6.20
CA LYS A 27 14.19 -8.16 -7.35
C LYS A 27 14.13 -7.28 -8.61
N GLY A 28 14.66 -6.06 -8.57
CA GLY A 28 14.62 -5.11 -9.69
C GLY A 28 13.22 -4.57 -10.01
N VAL A 29 12.26 -4.67 -9.07
CA VAL A 29 10.88 -4.19 -9.27
C VAL A 29 10.79 -2.72 -8.90
N LYS A 30 10.41 -1.87 -9.88
CA LYS A 30 10.15 -0.45 -9.65
C LYS A 30 8.73 -0.23 -9.13
N VAL A 31 8.60 0.44 -8.00
CA VAL A 31 7.29 0.81 -7.41
C VAL A 31 6.92 2.24 -7.81
N SER A 32 5.92 2.38 -8.69
CA SER A 32 5.47 3.70 -9.19
C SER A 32 4.36 4.32 -8.34
N PHE A 33 3.64 3.52 -7.55
CA PHE A 33 2.57 3.99 -6.66
C PHE A 33 2.60 3.20 -5.36
N LYS A 34 2.48 3.90 -4.23
CA LYS A 34 2.45 3.32 -2.88
C LYS A 34 1.41 4.03 -2.04
N LYS A 35 0.73 3.25 -1.19
CA LYS A 35 -0.34 3.69 -0.32
C LYS A 35 -0.34 2.81 0.93
N ILE A 36 -0.30 3.43 2.11
CA ILE A 36 -0.05 2.79 3.41
C ILE A 36 -1.07 3.36 4.41
N GLY A 37 -1.77 2.50 5.15
CA GLY A 37 -2.75 2.89 6.16
C GLY A 37 -3.91 1.89 6.25
N ASP A 38 -4.96 2.28 6.97
CA ASP A 38 -6.13 1.43 7.22
C ASP A 38 -7.22 1.74 6.18
N TYR A 39 -7.26 0.96 5.09
CA TYR A 39 -8.22 1.15 4.00
C TYR A 39 -9.36 0.12 4.02
N MET A 40 -9.07 -1.09 4.48
CA MET A 40 -10.02 -2.19 4.62
C MET A 40 -9.65 -3.02 5.86
N THR A 41 -10.22 -2.66 7.00
CA THR A 41 -9.94 -3.28 8.30
C THR A 41 -10.81 -4.52 8.56
N SER A 42 -10.42 -5.33 9.53
CA SER A 42 -11.18 -6.44 10.10
C SER A 42 -11.35 -6.22 11.61
N ILE A 43 -12.18 -5.22 11.97
CA ILE A 43 -12.43 -4.77 13.34
C ILE A 43 -11.13 -4.40 14.07
N ASP A 44 -10.68 -5.21 15.02
CA ASP A 44 -9.52 -5.02 15.88
C ASP A 44 -8.43 -6.06 15.61
N MET A 45 -8.43 -6.66 14.41
CA MET A 45 -7.41 -7.61 14.02
C MET A 45 -6.04 -6.94 13.97
N ALA A 46 -5.10 -7.48 14.74
CA ALA A 46 -3.68 -7.19 14.60
C ALA A 46 -3.15 -7.98 13.38
N GLY A 47 -2.93 -7.26 12.29
CA GLY A 47 -2.41 -7.79 11.05
C GLY A 47 -2.36 -6.75 9.95
N LEU A 48 -1.76 -7.12 8.82
CA LEU A 48 -1.68 -6.28 7.64
C LEU A 48 -1.76 -7.16 6.37
N SER A 49 -2.16 -6.55 5.27
CA SER A 49 -2.12 -7.18 3.95
C SER A 49 -1.26 -6.37 2.97
N LEU A 50 -0.60 -7.08 2.06
CA LEU A 50 0.18 -6.51 0.96
C LEU A 50 -0.53 -6.78 -0.36
N THR A 51 -0.91 -5.71 -1.06
CA THR A 51 -1.48 -5.78 -2.41
C THR A 51 -0.48 -5.24 -3.42
N LEU A 52 -0.15 -6.04 -4.43
CA LEU A 52 0.66 -5.64 -5.58
C LEU A 52 -0.21 -5.64 -6.84
N ILE A 53 -0.06 -4.60 -7.65
CA ILE A 53 -0.66 -4.51 -8.98
C ILE A 53 0.45 -4.38 -10.00
N LYS A 54 0.45 -5.25 -11.01
CA LYS A 54 1.33 -5.10 -12.17
C LYS A 54 0.72 -4.01 -13.05
N LEU A 55 1.46 -2.93 -13.24
CA LEU A 55 1.03 -1.82 -14.10
C LEU A 55 1.39 -2.19 -15.54
N GLU A 56 0.37 -2.52 -16.34
CA GLU A 56 0.54 -2.86 -17.76
C GLU A 56 0.32 -1.66 -18.69
N ASP A 57 -0.32 -0.62 -18.16
CA ASP A 57 -0.65 0.62 -18.87
C ASP A 57 -0.23 1.84 -18.02
N GLU A 58 0.41 2.81 -18.66
CA GLU A 58 0.82 4.07 -18.01
C GLU A 58 -0.38 4.89 -17.52
N MET A 59 -1.53 4.80 -18.20
CA MET A 59 -2.78 5.47 -17.81
C MET A 59 -3.27 5.02 -16.42
N TRP A 60 -2.91 3.82 -15.97
CA TRP A 60 -3.31 3.34 -14.66
C TRP A 60 -2.60 4.08 -13.53
N VAL A 61 -1.36 4.51 -13.76
CA VAL A 61 -0.61 5.34 -12.78
C VAL A 61 -1.26 6.71 -12.66
N GLU A 62 -1.62 7.31 -13.80
CA GLU A 62 -2.34 8.59 -13.83
C GLU A 62 -3.70 8.47 -13.11
N ALA A 63 -4.47 7.41 -13.38
CA ALA A 63 -5.74 7.17 -12.70
C ALA A 63 -5.59 7.03 -11.18
N LEU A 64 -4.55 6.32 -10.71
CA LEU A 64 -4.26 6.17 -9.28
C LEU A 64 -3.87 7.48 -8.59
N GLN A 65 -3.30 8.43 -9.33
CA GLN A 65 -2.86 9.74 -8.82
C GLN A 65 -3.89 10.86 -9.02
N SER A 66 -4.98 10.58 -9.76
CA SER A 66 -6.02 11.55 -10.05
C SER A 66 -6.71 12.04 -8.77
N ALA A 67 -7.05 13.33 -8.74
CA ALA A 67 -7.71 13.92 -7.59
C ALA A 67 -9.14 13.39 -7.44
N VAL A 68 -9.49 12.97 -6.23
CA VAL A 68 -10.84 12.49 -5.87
C VAL A 68 -11.30 13.19 -4.60
N THR A 69 -12.61 13.36 -4.45
CA THR A 69 -13.20 13.96 -3.24
C THR A 69 -13.91 12.88 -2.43
N ILE A 70 -13.13 12.13 -1.65
CA ILE A 70 -13.61 11.07 -0.75
C ILE A 70 -12.76 11.02 0.54
N PRO A 71 -13.27 10.49 1.66
CA PRO A 71 -12.60 10.62 2.97
C PRO A 71 -11.27 9.87 3.16
N ALA A 72 -10.98 8.83 2.35
CA ALA A 72 -9.93 7.86 2.66
C ALA A 72 -9.02 7.49 1.47
N TRP A 73 -8.95 8.34 0.44
CA TRP A 73 -8.08 8.15 -0.71
C TRP A 73 -6.95 9.17 -0.77
#